data_AF-A0A4Y8TXB9-F1
#
_entry.id   AF-A0A4Y8TXB9-F1
#
_cell.length_a   1.000
_cell.length_b   1.000
_cell.length_c   1.000
_cell.angle_alpha   90.00
_cell.angle_beta   90.00
_cell.angle_gamma   90.00
#
_symmetry.space_group_name_H-M   'P 1'
#
loop_
_entity.id
_entity.type
_entity.pdbx_description
1 polymer ?
#
loop_
_entity_poly.entity_id
_entity_poly.type
_entity_poly.pdbx_seq_one_letter_code
_entity_poly.pdbx_strand_id
1 'polypeptide(L)'
;MGKLSEGLSDEMARAWLRAELAGIPQVVLRSRAMILGPMVLGISAQYERMVNDDAQQGNWESLGYFLVDSIVGMLAAPSTAPVDSMDFNEG
;
A
#
# COMPACT_ATOMS: atom_id res chain seq x y z
N MET A 1 -16.76 20.33 18.44
CA MET A 1 -17.32 18.98 18.16
C MET A 1 -16.58 18.19 17.08
N GLY A 2 -15.81 18.80 16.14
CA GLY A 2 -15.22 18.07 14.99
C GLY A 2 -13.98 17.20 15.23
N LYS A 3 -13.04 17.61 16.11
CA LYS A 3 -11.80 16.83 16.34
C LYS A 3 -12.00 15.51 17.08
N LEU A 4 -13.05 15.41 17.90
CA LEU A 4 -13.37 14.20 18.65
C LEU A 4 -14.05 13.14 17.76
N SER A 5 -14.83 13.54 16.74
CA SER A 5 -15.43 12.59 15.78
C SER A 5 -14.41 12.06 14.76
N GLU A 6 -13.47 12.90 14.31
CA GLU A 6 -12.34 12.47 13.45
C GLU A 6 -11.37 11.54 14.19
N GLY A 7 -11.05 11.84 15.46
CA GLY A 7 -10.19 10.98 16.27
C GLY A 7 -10.82 9.59 16.53
N LEU A 8 -12.14 9.55 16.75
CA LEU A 8 -12.87 8.29 16.89
C LEU A 8 -12.87 7.49 15.58
N SER A 9 -13.02 8.14 14.43
CA SER A 9 -12.96 7.44 13.12
C SER A 9 -11.57 6.91 12.81
N ASP A 10 -10.51 7.65 13.15
CA ASP A 10 -9.13 7.22 12.94
C ASP A 10 -8.77 6.03 13.84
N GLU A 11 -9.17 6.06 15.10
CA GLU A 11 -8.93 4.96 16.03
C GLU A 11 -9.70 3.70 15.61
N MET A 12 -10.95 3.86 15.18
CA MET A 12 -11.77 2.78 14.61
C MET A 12 -11.14 2.22 13.33
N ALA A 13 -10.66 3.07 12.42
CA ALA A 13 -10.00 2.64 11.19
C ALA A 13 -8.70 1.88 11.49
N ARG A 14 -7.91 2.34 12.46
CA ARG A 14 -6.70 1.63 12.92
C ARG A 14 -7.03 0.31 13.58
N ALA A 15 -8.09 0.25 14.40
CA ALA A 15 -8.53 -0.97 15.04
C ALA A 15 -9.02 -2.00 14.01
N TRP A 16 -9.83 -1.57 13.04
CA TRP A 16 -10.28 -2.40 11.93
C TRP A 16 -9.10 -2.90 11.10
N LEU A 17 -8.16 -2.04 10.71
CA LEU A 17 -6.98 -2.43 9.94
C LEU A 17 -6.13 -3.48 10.68
N ARG A 18 -5.92 -3.30 11.99
CA ARG A 18 -5.19 -4.29 12.80
C ARG A 18 -5.91 -5.64 12.83
N ALA A 19 -7.23 -5.65 12.86
CA ALA A 19 -8.02 -6.88 12.83
C ALA A 19 -7.94 -7.55 11.45
N GLU A 20 -8.02 -6.79 10.36
CA GLU A 20 -7.96 -7.32 8.99
C GLU A 20 -6.58 -7.92 8.67
N LEU A 21 -5.51 -7.31 9.20
CA LEU A 21 -4.14 -7.80 9.02
C LEU A 21 -3.75 -8.87 10.05
N ALA A 22 -4.65 -9.26 10.95
CA ALA A 22 -4.38 -10.27 11.96
C ALA A 22 -4.09 -11.62 11.30
N GLY A 23 -2.94 -12.23 11.63
CA GLY A 23 -2.49 -13.49 11.04
C GLY A 23 -1.47 -13.36 9.92
N ILE A 24 -1.19 -12.13 9.44
CA ILE A 24 -0.06 -11.89 8.54
C ILE A 24 1.19 -11.62 9.38
N PRO A 25 2.29 -12.37 9.18
CA PRO A 25 3.55 -12.11 9.89
C PRO A 25 4.04 -10.68 9.67
N GLN A 26 4.53 -10.03 10.73
CA GLN A 26 4.98 -8.63 10.67
C GLN A 26 6.10 -8.41 9.65
N VAL A 27 7.01 -9.38 9.50
CA VAL A 27 8.08 -9.32 8.49
C VAL A 27 7.54 -9.27 7.06
N VAL A 28 6.43 -9.97 6.78
CA VAL A 28 5.76 -9.96 5.47
C VAL A 28 5.11 -8.59 5.24
N LEU A 29 4.40 -8.05 6.24
CA LEU A 29 3.80 -6.71 6.14
C LEU A 29 4.87 -5.63 5.90
N ARG A 30 5.96 -5.65 6.67
CA ARG A 30 7.08 -4.72 6.53
C ARG A 30 7.71 -4.82 5.14
N SER A 31 8.00 -6.03 4.68
CA SER A 31 8.63 -6.26 3.37
C SER A 31 7.74 -5.77 2.23
N ARG A 32 6.44 -6.03 2.29
CA ARG A 32 5.48 -5.51 1.30
C ARG A 32 5.36 -4.00 1.34
N ALA A 33 5.35 -3.39 2.53
CA ALA A 33 5.35 -1.92 2.65
C ALA A 33 6.61 -1.30 2.00
N MET A 34 7.77 -1.96 2.13
CA MET A 34 9.02 -1.53 1.48
C MET A 34 8.98 -1.61 -0.05
N ILE A 35 8.11 -2.44 -0.63
CA ILE A 35 7.88 -2.52 -2.08
C ILE A 35 6.84 -1.49 -2.52
N LEU A 36 5.70 -1.45 -1.81
CA LEU A 36 4.54 -0.63 -2.17
C LEU A 36 4.85 0.87 -2.08
N GLY A 37 5.58 1.32 -1.06
CA GLY A 37 5.92 2.74 -0.90
C GLY A 37 6.65 3.31 -2.13
N PRO A 38 7.81 2.76 -2.53
CA PRO A 38 8.51 3.16 -3.74
C PRO A 38 7.70 2.97 -5.01
N MET A 39 6.89 1.91 -5.11
CA MET A 39 6.03 1.67 -6.27
C MET A 39 5.02 2.81 -6.47
N VAL A 40 4.28 3.17 -5.42
CA VAL A 40 3.28 4.26 -5.47
C VAL A 40 3.96 5.57 -5.87
N LEU A 41 5.06 5.93 -5.19
CA LEU A 41 5.76 7.18 -5.48
C LEU A 41 6.34 7.22 -6.90
N GLY A 42 6.96 6.12 -7.34
CA GLY A 42 7.57 6.02 -8.65
C GLY A 42 6.54 6.08 -9.78
N ILE A 43 5.43 5.36 -9.65
CA ILE A 43 4.36 5.34 -10.65
C ILE A 43 3.66 6.71 -10.70
N SER A 44 3.36 7.32 -9.56
CA SER A 44 2.77 8.67 -9.54
C SER A 44 3.70 9.69 -10.19
N ALA A 45 4.99 9.70 -9.86
CA ALA A 45 5.96 10.62 -10.46
C ALA A 45 6.12 10.39 -11.97
N GLN A 46 6.05 9.13 -12.43
CA GLN A 46 6.05 8.81 -13.86
C GLN A 46 4.79 9.33 -14.54
N TYR A 47 3.63 9.11 -13.93
CA TYR A 47 2.35 9.57 -14.47
C TYR A 47 2.29 11.10 -14.53
N GLU A 48 2.77 11.80 -13.50
CA GLU A 48 2.90 13.27 -13.49
C GLU A 48 3.75 13.78 -14.65
N ARG A 49 4.89 13.12 -14.91
CA ARG A 49 5.72 13.45 -16.07
C ARG A 49 4.97 13.26 -17.38
N MET A 50 4.26 12.13 -17.53
CA MET A 50 3.47 11.87 -18.73
C MET A 50 2.36 12.90 -18.93
N VAL A 51 1.71 13.34 -17.85
CA VAL A 51 0.71 14.43 -17.88
C VAL A 51 1.35 15.73 -18.33
N ASN A 52 2.53 16.08 -17.80
CA ASN A 52 3.26 17.29 -18.19
C ASN A 52 3.66 17.29 -19.68
N ASP A 53 3.97 16.11 -20.22
CA ASP A 53 4.41 15.94 -21.59
C ASP A 53 3.25 15.72 -22.59
N ASP A 54 1.98 15.85 -22.14
CA ASP A 54 0.75 15.52 -22.89
C ASP A 54 0.77 14.10 -23.51
N ALA A 55 1.47 13.17 -22.85
CA ALA A 55 1.70 11.80 -23.29
C ALA A 55 1.00 10.75 -22.40
N GLN A 56 0.20 11.20 -21.42
CA GLN A 56 -0.50 10.33 -20.50
C GLN A 56 -1.51 9.42 -21.20
N GLN A 57 -1.61 8.18 -20.72
CA GLN A 57 -2.68 7.25 -21.06
C GLN A 57 -3.55 7.05 -19.82
N GLY A 58 -4.87 7.20 -19.97
CA GLY A 58 -5.80 7.17 -18.85
C GLY A 58 -5.79 8.47 -18.02
N ASN A 59 -6.50 8.43 -16.90
CA ASN A 59 -6.66 9.55 -15.97
C ASN A 59 -6.18 9.16 -14.55
N TRP A 60 -6.12 10.14 -13.65
CA TRP A 60 -5.76 9.91 -12.23
C TRP A 60 -6.67 8.89 -11.52
N GLU A 61 -7.95 8.84 -11.88
CA GLU A 61 -8.88 7.85 -11.32
C GLU A 61 -8.49 6.41 -11.72
N SER A 62 -8.15 6.19 -12.99
CA SER A 62 -7.69 4.90 -13.50
C SER A 62 -6.38 4.47 -12.84
N LEU A 63 -5.45 5.41 -12.64
CA LEU A 63 -4.23 5.16 -11.88
C LEU A 63 -4.55 4.77 -10.43
N GLY A 64 -5.50 5.47 -9.80
CA GLY A 64 -5.97 5.17 -8.45
C GLY A 64 -6.48 3.74 -8.32
N TYR A 65 -7.37 3.31 -9.21
CA TYR A 65 -7.86 1.92 -9.24
C TYR A 65 -6.73 0.92 -9.45
N PHE A 66 -5.81 1.18 -10.39
CA PHE A 66 -4.65 0.32 -10.61
C PHE A 66 -3.79 0.17 -9.34
N LEU A 67 -3.53 1.26 -8.61
CA LEU A 67 -2.74 1.22 -7.38
C LEU A 67 -3.48 0.45 -6.28
N VAL A 68 -4.80 0.66 -6.12
CA VAL A 68 -5.62 -0.09 -5.16
C VAL A 68 -5.57 -1.58 -5.46
N ASP A 69 -5.83 -1.98 -6.71
CA ASP A 69 -5.83 -3.40 -7.11
C ASP A 69 -4.44 -4.03 -6.92
N SER A 70 -3.38 -3.29 -7.25
CA SER A 70 -2.00 -3.76 -7.06
C SER A 70 -1.64 -3.95 -5.59
N ILE A 71 -2.02 -2.99 -4.74
CA ILE A 71 -1.79 -3.05 -3.29
C ILE A 71 -2.60 -4.18 -2.66
N VAL A 72 -3.90 -4.24 -2.92
CA VAL A 72 -4.80 -5.27 -2.39
C VAL A 72 -4.38 -6.65 -2.88
N GLY A 73 -4.05 -6.78 -4.17
CA GLY A 73 -3.55 -8.03 -4.74
C GLY A 73 -2.24 -8.49 -4.08
N MET A 74 -1.29 -7.58 -3.85
CA MET A 74 -0.03 -7.91 -3.17
C MET A 74 -0.26 -8.31 -1.71
N LEU A 75 -1.18 -7.64 -1.00
CA LEU A 75 -1.50 -7.96 0.39
C LEU A 75 -2.26 -9.30 0.53
N ALA A 76 -3.18 -9.59 -0.39
CA ALA A 76 -3.98 -10.82 -0.38
C ALA A 76 -3.23 -12.04 -0.92
N ALA A 77 -2.17 -11.84 -1.71
CA ALA A 77 -1.42 -12.94 -2.30
C ALA A 77 -0.77 -13.84 -1.22
N PRO A 78 -0.83 -15.17 -1.37
CA PRO A 78 -0.04 -16.09 -0.55
C PRO A 78 1.46 -15.79 -0.70
N SER A 79 2.23 -15.94 0.38
CA SER A 79 3.69 -15.91 0.26
C SER A 79 4.16 -17.18 -0.46
N THR A 80 4.89 -17.00 -1.56
CA THR A 80 5.53 -18.12 -2.29
C THR A 80 6.86 -18.53 -1.70
N ALA A 81 7.40 -17.73 -0.76
CA ALA A 81 8.63 -18.02 -0.03
C ALA A 81 8.37 -18.21 1.48
N PRO A 82 9.20 -18.99 2.19
CA PRO A 82 9.14 -19.08 3.65
C PRO A 82 9.23 -17.70 4.31
N VAL A 83 8.53 -17.51 5.43
CA VAL A 83 8.48 -16.22 6.13
C VAL A 83 9.87 -15.72 6.53
N ASP A 84 10.75 -16.63 6.93
CA ASP A 84 12.12 -16.33 7.38
C ASP A 84 13.01 -15.80 6.26
N SER A 85 12.65 -16.01 4.98
CA SER A 85 13.43 -15.49 3.85
C SER A 85 13.27 -13.99 3.62
N MET A 86 12.37 -13.33 4.36
CA MET A 86 12.05 -11.90 4.20
C MET A 86 12.61 -11.04 5.35
N ASP A 87 13.38 -11.62 6.26
CA ASP A 87 14.02 -10.85 7.32
C ASP A 87 15.30 -10.16 6.81
N PHE A 88 15.16 -8.93 6.35
CA PHE A 88 16.27 -8.12 5.84
C PHE A 88 17.11 -7.44 6.94
N ASN A 89 16.88 -7.76 8.23
CA ASN A 89 17.64 -7.20 9.36
C ASN A 89 18.87 -8.04 9.77
N GLU A 90 19.19 -9.17 9.11
CA GLU A 90 20.39 -9.98 9.38
C GLU A 90 21.68 -9.43 8.73
N GLY A 91 21.84 -8.10 8.68
CA GLY A 91 23.02 -7.39 8.15
C GLY A 91 23.70 -6.52 9.17
#